data_AF-A0A2A5GYN9-F1
#
_entry.id   AF-A0A2A5GYN9-F1
#
_cell.length_a   1.000
_cell.length_b   1.000
_cell.length_c   1.000
_cell.angle_alpha   90.00
_cell.angle_beta   90.00
_cell.angle_gamma   90.00
#
_symmetry.space_group_name_H-M   'P 1'
#
loop_
_entity.id
_entity.type
_entity.pdbx_description
1 polymer ?
#
loop_
_entity_poly.entity_id
_entity_poly.type
_entity_poly.pdbx_seq_one_letter_code
_entity_poly.pdbx_strand_id
1 'polypeptide(L)' 'MPVSEVSVNSRIEALRAKHHALSKEVDDAYKNLSTTDFQLSQLKKQKLVVKENIENEEKRRAG' A
#
# COMPACT_ATOMS: atom_id res chain seq x y z
N MET A 1 6.43 28.96 -8.20
CA MET A 1 5.17 28.19 -8.16
C MET A 1 5.38 26.96 -7.28
N PRO A 2 4.66 26.77 -6.17
CA PRO A 2 4.88 25.66 -5.25
C PRO A 2 4.02 24.45 -5.68
N VAL A 3 4.45 23.74 -6.72
CA VAL A 3 3.74 22.53 -7.20
C VAL A 3 4.22 21.23 -6.54
N SER A 4 5.21 21.31 -5.65
CA SER A 4 5.90 20.13 -5.10
C SER A 4 5.26 19.55 -3.84
N GLU A 5 4.62 20.36 -2.98
CA GLU A 5 4.12 19.88 -1.68
C GLU A 5 2.73 19.22 -1.76
N VAL A 6 1.81 19.81 -2.55
CA VAL A 6 0.41 19.33 -2.66
C VAL A 6 0.33 17.96 -3.34
N SER A 7 1.21 17.73 -4.33
CA SER A 7 1.28 16.49 -5.09
C SER A 7 1.83 15.32 -4.28
N VAL A 8 2.75 15.58 -3.36
CA VAL A 8 3.40 14.54 -2.53
C VAL A 8 2.47 14.10 -1.40
N ASN A 9 1.75 15.01 -0.75
CA ASN A 9 0.71 14.63 0.22
C ASN A 9 -0.36 13.75 -0.44
N SER A 10 -0.81 14.10 -1.64
CA SER A 10 -1.74 13.29 -2.42
C SER A 10 -1.18 11.90 -2.76
N ARG A 11 0.13 11.78 -2.99
CA ARG A 11 0.81 10.51 -3.29
C ARG A 11 0.84 9.59 -2.07
N ILE A 12 1.20 10.11 -0.90
CA ILE A 12 1.23 9.35 0.36
C ILE A 12 -0.19 8.92 0.77
N GLU A 13 -1.16 9.81 0.62
CA GLU A 13 -2.56 9.51 0.94
C GLU A 13 -3.12 8.42 0.01
N ALA A 14 -2.80 8.48 -1.29
CA ALA A 14 -3.13 7.42 -2.24
C ALA A 14 -2.43 6.08 -1.92
N LEU A 15 -1.17 6.12 -1.45
CA LEU A 15 -0.45 4.92 -1.00
C LEU A 15 -1.07 4.32 0.26
N ARG A 16 -1.47 5.15 1.23
CA ARG A 16 -2.21 4.71 2.43
C ARG A 16 -3.56 4.10 2.06
N ALA A 17 -4.30 4.71 1.14
CA ALA A 17 -5.56 4.17 0.63
C ALA A 17 -5.35 2.80 -0.04
N LYS A 18 -4.30 2.64 -0.87
CA LYS A 18 -3.92 1.35 -1.45
C LYS A 18 -3.55 0.32 -0.39
N HIS A 19 -2.79 0.69 0.64
CA HIS A 19 -2.43 -0.22 1.73
C HIS A 19 -3.68 -0.69 2.48
N HIS A 20 -4.63 0.21 2.74
CA HIS A 20 -5.90 -0.13 3.39
C HIS A 20 -6.73 -1.08 2.52
N ALA A 21 -6.83 -0.82 1.21
CA ALA A 21 -7.52 -1.70 0.26
C ALA A 21 -6.88 -3.11 0.23
N LEU A 22 -5.55 -3.19 0.08
CA LEU A 22 -4.82 -4.45 0.13
C LEU A 22 -4.99 -5.20 1.45
N SER A 23 -5.02 -4.49 2.58
CA SER A 23 -5.24 -5.13 3.88
C SER A 23 -6.65 -5.69 4.00
N LYS A 24 -7.65 -5.03 3.43
CA LYS A 24 -9.02 -5.54 3.36
C LYS A 24 -9.12 -6.75 2.43
N GLU A 25 -8.44 -6.70 1.29
CA GLU A 25 -8.40 -7.78 0.31
C GLU A 25 -7.69 -9.02 0.88
N VAL A 26 -6.64 -8.84 1.69
CA VAL A 26 -6.02 -9.90 2.50
C VAL A 26 -7.01 -10.49 3.51
N ASP A 27 -7.77 -9.68 4.23
CA ASP A 27 -8.76 -10.16 5.21
C ASP A 27 -9.89 -10.96 4.54
N ASP A 28 -10.40 -10.47 3.41
CA ASP A 28 -11.39 -11.15 2.58
C ASP A 28 -10.84 -12.47 2.00
N ALA A 29 -9.57 -12.47 1.57
CA ALA A 29 -8.83 -13.66 1.15
C ALA A 29 -8.67 -14.67 2.29
N TYR A 30 -8.38 -14.22 3.52
CA TYR A 30 -8.30 -15.11 4.69
C TYR A 30 -9.67 -15.69 5.09
N LYS A 31 -10.75 -14.93 4.88
CA LYS A 31 -12.13 -15.37 5.16
C LYS A 31 -12.66 -16.33 4.10
N ASN A 32 -12.20 -16.20 2.86
CA ASN A 32 -12.56 -17.10 1.79
C ASN A 32 -11.71 -18.37 1.84
N LEU A 33 -12.31 -19.50 2.25
CA LEU A 33 -11.67 -20.82 2.20
C LEU A 33 -11.30 -21.26 0.77
N SER A 34 -11.84 -20.60 -0.26
CA SER A 34 -11.47 -20.82 -1.68
C SER A 34 -10.22 -20.04 -2.10
N THR A 35 -9.70 -19.16 -1.27
CA THR A 35 -8.51 -18.40 -1.61
C THR A 35 -7.27 -19.28 -1.48
N THR A 36 -6.60 -19.48 -2.61
CA THR A 36 -5.39 -20.30 -2.69
C THR A 36 -4.21 -19.62 -1.99
N ASP A 37 -3.33 -20.40 -1.36
CA ASP A 37 -2.05 -19.93 -0.79
C ASP A 37 -1.24 -19.03 -1.75
N PHE A 38 -1.38 -19.25 -3.06
CA PHE A 38 -0.80 -18.39 -4.10
C PHE A 38 -1.33 -16.95 -4.04
N GLN A 39 -2.65 -16.76 -4.00
CA GLN A 39 -3.26 -15.43 -3.91
C GLN A 39 -2.88 -14.74 -2.59
N LEU A 40 -2.87 -15.49 -1.48
CA LEU A 40 -2.45 -14.98 -0.18
C LEU A 40 -0.99 -14.49 -0.19
N SER A 41 -0.11 -15.24 -0.85
CA SER A 41 1.29 -14.88 -1.04
C SER A 41 1.47 -13.66 -1.96
N GLN A 42 0.65 -13.54 -3.01
CA GLN A 42 0.66 -12.34 -3.87
C GLN A 42 0.18 -11.10 -3.11
N LEU A 43 -0.90 -11.21 -2.35
CA LEU A 43 -1.45 -10.11 -1.56
C LEU A 43 -0.46 -9.65 -0.47
N LYS A 44 0.24 -10.58 0.20
CA LYS A 44 1.33 -10.26 1.13
C LYS A 44 2.47 -9.52 0.44
N LYS A 45 2.89 -9.96 -0.76
CA LYS A 45 3.91 -9.26 -1.55
C LYS A 45 3.46 -7.86 -1.94
N GLN A 46 2.23 -7.70 -2.42
CA GLN A 46 1.68 -6.38 -2.76
C GLN A 46 1.62 -5.47 -1.53
N LYS A 47 1.20 -5.98 -0.38
CA LYS A 47 1.20 -5.24 0.88
C LYS A 47 2.61 -4.80 1.28
N LEU A 48 3.62 -5.67 1.11
CA LEU A 48 5.02 -5.33 1.38
C LEU A 48 5.53 -4.21 0.45
N VAL A 49 5.28 -4.32 -0.86
CA VAL A 49 5.68 -3.31 -1.85
C VAL A 49 5.03 -1.95 -1.56
N VAL A 50 3.73 -1.93 -1.22
CA VAL A 50 3.06 -0.67 -0.88
C VAL A 50 3.61 -0.06 0.40
N LYS A 51 3.91 -0.89 1.42
CA LYS A 51 4.56 -0.42 2.65
C LYS A 51 5.93 0.20 2.35
N GLU A 52 6.75 -0.46 1.53
CA GLU A 52 8.08 0.03 1.15
C GLU A 52 8.01 1.34 0.33
N ASN A 53 6.99 1.47 -0.52
CA ASN A 53 6.72 2.73 -1.23
C ASN A 53 6.33 3.86 -0.28
N ILE A 54 5.51 3.57 0.75
CA ILE A 54 5.19 4.57 1.80
C ILE A 54 6.46 4.97 2.53
N GLU A 55 7.27 4.01 2.97
CA GLU A 55 8.54 4.29 3.68
C GLU A 55 9.52 5.10 2.82
N ASN A 56 9.60 4.83 1.50
CA ASN A 56 10.43 5.60 0.58
C ASN A 56 9.93 7.05 0.40
N GLU A 57 8.62 7.25 0.27
CA GLU A 57 8.03 8.60 0.14
C GLU A 57 8.16 9.38 1.45
N GLU A 58 7.99 8.74 2.61
CA GLU A 58 8.22 9.34 3.93
C GLU A 58 9.71 9.68 4.14
N LYS A 59 10.64 8.79 3.73
CA LYS A 59 12.09 9.09 3.76
C LYS A 59 12.46 10.27 2.88
N ARG A 60 11.87 10.38 1.69
CA ARG A 60 12.07 11.53 0.80
C ARG A 60 11.61 12.86 1.39
N ARG A 61 10.65 12.84 2.31
CA ARG A 61 10.18 14.03 3.04
C ARG A 61 11.11 14.41 4.19
N ALA A 62 11.76 13.43 4.80
CA ALA A 62 12.60 13.63 5.98
C ALA A 62 14.04 14.10 5.69
N GLY A 63 14.44 14.16 4.42
CA GLY A 63 15.75 14.66 3.96
C GLY A 63 15.62 15.93 3.14
#